data_AF-A0A7W2PDL8-F1
#
_entry.id   AF-A0A7W2PDL8-F1
#
_cell.length_a   1.000
_cell.length_b   1.000
_cell.length_c   1.000
_cell.angle_alpha   90.00
_cell.angle_beta   90.00
_cell.angle_gamma   90.00
#
_symmetry.space_group_name_H-M   'P 1'
#
loop_
_entity.id
_entity.type
_entity.pdbx_description
1 polymer ?
#
loop_
_entity_poly.entity_id
_entity_poly.type
_entity_poly.pdbx_seq_one_letter_code
_entity_poly.pdbx_strand_id
1 'polypeptide(L)'
;MNSKLLDYKLTFTLSILMMYPGVAFLLVSNHRFEKFLVFTLAVLIGGFLFYQSYNIFKSVQGFLKRFFISTFLVSGSLCIVAVTPEAKNASAGAFLFLFIPSLFISIYLLYKSKPALKVKALYKRAYKPLKQDK
;
A
#
# COMPACT_ATOMS: atom_id res chain seq x y z
N MET A 1 -4.83 -22.58 4.10
CA MET A 1 -5.19 -21.15 4.28
C MET A 1 -6.23 -20.75 3.22
N ASN A 2 -7.32 -20.08 3.59
CA ASN A 2 -8.39 -19.71 2.67
C ASN A 2 -7.88 -18.72 1.59
N SER A 3 -8.21 -18.92 0.31
CA SER A 3 -7.73 -18.06 -0.79
C SER A 3 -8.09 -16.59 -0.61
N LYS A 4 -9.20 -16.29 0.09
CA LYS A 4 -9.59 -14.91 0.40
C LYS A 4 -8.66 -14.28 1.45
N LEU A 5 -8.23 -15.03 2.46
CA LEU A 5 -7.33 -14.54 3.51
C LEU A 5 -5.95 -14.15 2.95
N LEU A 6 -5.44 -14.92 1.99
CA LEU A 6 -4.21 -14.60 1.27
C LEU A 6 -4.32 -13.28 0.50
N ASP A 7 -5.46 -13.06 -0.13
CA ASP A 7 -5.72 -11.82 -0.86
C ASP A 7 -5.80 -10.63 0.10
N TYR A 8 -6.47 -10.77 1.25
CA TYR A 8 -6.48 -9.74 2.29
C TYR A 8 -5.09 -9.45 2.86
N LYS A 9 -4.30 -10.50 3.14
CA LYS A 9 -2.93 -10.36 3.67
C LYS A 9 -2.05 -9.58 2.69
N LEU A 10 -2.10 -9.92 1.41
CA LEU A 10 -1.35 -9.23 0.35
C LEU A 10 -1.82 -7.78 0.20
N THR A 11 -3.13 -7.55 0.16
CA THR A 11 -3.70 -6.20 0.04
C THR A 11 -3.35 -5.32 1.24
N PHE A 12 -3.47 -5.84 2.46
CA PHE A 12 -3.07 -5.12 3.66
C PHE A 12 -1.59 -4.73 3.59
N THR A 13 -0.72 -5.69 3.29
CA THR A 13 0.73 -5.50 3.21
C THR A 13 1.12 -4.40 2.21
N LEU A 14 0.57 -4.44 1.00
CA LEU A 14 0.92 -3.46 -0.04
C LEU A 14 0.31 -2.08 0.25
N SER A 15 -0.96 -2.02 0.66
CA SER A 15 -1.65 -0.75 0.90
C SER A 15 -1.09 -0.02 2.11
N ILE A 16 -0.80 -0.71 3.22
CA ILE A 16 -0.29 -0.06 4.44
C ILE A 16 1.08 0.57 4.20
N LEU A 17 1.97 -0.12 3.48
CA LEU A 17 3.31 0.40 3.18
C LEU A 17 3.27 1.53 2.15
N MET A 18 2.42 1.42 1.13
CA MET A 18 2.24 2.47 0.11
C MET A 18 1.70 3.77 0.72
N MET A 19 0.78 3.68 1.67
CA MET A 19 0.12 4.84 2.27
C MET A 19 0.90 5.45 3.43
N TYR A 20 1.73 4.66 4.14
CA TYR A 20 2.30 5.09 5.41
C TYR A 20 3.08 6.39 5.37
N PRO A 21 4.02 6.63 4.43
CA PRO A 21 4.80 7.87 4.45
C PRO A 21 3.90 9.13 4.43
N GLY A 22 2.86 9.12 3.59
CA GLY A 22 1.90 10.23 3.51
C GLY A 22 0.99 10.33 4.74
N VAL A 23 0.52 9.20 5.27
CA VAL A 23 -0.29 9.17 6.51
C VAL A 23 0.52 9.63 7.72
N ALA A 24 1.77 9.20 7.84
CA ALA A 24 2.69 9.61 8.88
C ALA A 24 2.90 11.12 8.85
N PHE A 25 3.21 11.67 7.67
CA PHE A 25 3.36 13.10 7.48
C PHE A 25 2.07 13.86 7.86
N LEU A 26 0.91 13.43 7.37
CA LEU A 26 -0.38 14.04 7.68
C LEU A 26 -0.70 14.01 9.18
N LEU A 27 -0.42 12.91 9.88
CA LEU A 27 -0.70 12.80 11.32
C LEU A 27 0.25 13.66 12.16
N VAL A 28 1.54 13.69 11.79
CA VAL A 28 2.54 14.53 12.47
C VAL A 28 2.25 16.01 12.26
N SER A 29 1.95 16.44 11.03
CA SER A 29 1.61 17.83 10.71
C SER A 29 0.35 18.33 11.42
N ASN A 30 -0.57 17.42 11.75
CA ASN A 30 -1.79 17.72 12.50
C ASN A 30 -1.68 17.44 14.02
N HIS A 31 -0.47 17.20 14.55
CA HIS A 31 -0.20 16.90 15.96
C HIS A 31 -0.99 15.71 16.54
N ARG A 32 -1.35 14.71 15.70
CA ARG A 32 -2.13 13.52 16.10
C ARG A 32 -1.23 12.33 16.42
N PHE A 33 -0.36 12.47 17.43
CA PHE A 33 0.68 11.49 17.75
C PHE A 33 0.17 10.11 18.18
N GLU A 34 -0.94 10.04 18.91
CA GLU A 34 -1.54 8.76 19.32
C GLU A 34 -1.91 7.90 18.12
N LYS A 35 -2.56 8.51 17.12
CA LYS A 35 -2.92 7.83 15.87
C LYS A 35 -1.69 7.46 15.06
N PHE A 36 -0.67 8.32 15.06
CA PHE A 36 0.61 8.03 14.40
C PHE A 36 1.22 6.73 14.95
N LEU A 37 1.28 6.57 16.28
CA LEU A 37 1.81 5.34 16.90
C LEU A 37 1.04 4.09 16.48
N VAL A 38 -0.29 4.15 16.44
CA VAL A 38 -1.13 3.02 15.98
C VAL A 38 -0.83 2.67 14.53
N PHE A 39 -0.71 3.66 13.65
CA PHE A 39 -0.37 3.43 12.24
C PHE A 39 1.06 2.90 12.07
N THR A 40 2.03 3.36 12.87
CA THR A 40 3.40 2.84 12.86
C THR A 40 3.43 1.36 13.25
N LEU A 41 2.67 0.95 14.27
CA LEU A 41 2.55 -0.47 14.64
C LEU A 41 1.98 -1.32 13.50
N ALA A 42 0.90 -0.84 12.85
CA ALA A 42 0.32 -1.53 11.70
C ALA A 42 1.32 -1.67 10.53
N VAL A 43 2.20 -0.69 10.36
CA VAL A 43 3.24 -0.68 9.33
C VAL A 43 4.39 -1.60 9.66
N LEU A 44 4.77 -1.76 10.92
CA LEU A 44 5.75 -2.77 11.31
C LEU A 44 5.24 -4.18 10.98
N ILE A 45 3.95 -4.45 11.22
CA ILE A 45 3.31 -5.71 10.82
C ILE A 45 3.33 -5.84 9.28
N GLY A 46 2.90 -4.81 8.56
CA GLY A 46 2.94 -4.80 7.09
C GLY A 46 4.35 -5.00 6.53
N GLY A 47 5.35 -4.34 7.10
CA GLY A 47 6.76 -4.44 6.74
C GLY A 47 7.31 -5.83 6.97
N PHE A 48 6.99 -6.44 8.10
CA PHE A 48 7.36 -7.83 8.38
C PHE A 48 6.74 -8.80 7.35
N LEU A 49 5.45 -8.65 7.05
CA LEU A 49 4.79 -9.47 6.03
C LEU A 49 5.37 -9.24 4.62
N PHE A 50 5.75 -8.00 4.30
CA PHE A 50 6.38 -7.67 3.04
C PHE A 50 7.76 -8.29 2.94
N TYR A 51 8.56 -8.20 4.01
CA TYR A 51 9.89 -8.81 4.10
C TYR A 51 9.81 -10.34 3.92
N GLN A 52 8.88 -11.00 4.60
CA GLN A 52 8.64 -12.44 4.47
C GLN A 52 8.40 -12.88 3.01
N SER A 53 7.74 -12.03 2.23
CA SER A 53 7.38 -12.31 0.83
C SER A 53 8.24 -11.56 -0.19
N TYR A 54 9.33 -10.92 0.25
CA TYR A 54 10.13 -10.03 -0.59
C TYR A 54 10.72 -10.72 -1.82
N ASN A 55 11.14 -11.98 -1.67
CA ASN A 55 11.67 -12.78 -2.77
C ASN A 55 10.65 -12.96 -3.91
N ILE A 56 9.34 -13.02 -3.60
CA ILE A 56 8.26 -13.10 -4.59
C ILE A 56 8.11 -11.75 -5.31
N PHE A 57 8.21 -10.64 -4.59
CA PHE A 57 8.10 -9.30 -5.17
C PHE A 57 9.28 -8.96 -6.07
N LYS A 58 10.49 -9.37 -5.65
CA LYS A 58 11.73 -9.20 -6.42
C LYS A 58 11.76 -10.07 -7.68
N SER A 59 11.20 -11.28 -7.64
CA SER A 59 11.22 -12.20 -8.79
C SER A 59 10.34 -11.74 -9.97
N VAL A 60 9.36 -10.87 -9.71
CA VAL A 60 8.50 -10.32 -10.77
C VAL A 60 9.05 -8.98 -11.27
N GLN A 61 9.62 -9.01 -12.48
CA GLN A 61 10.21 -7.83 -13.11
C GLN A 61 9.23 -6.65 -13.15
N GLY A 62 9.69 -5.50 -12.66
CA GLY A 62 8.94 -4.24 -12.67
C GLY A 62 7.88 -4.10 -11.58
N PHE A 63 7.62 -5.10 -10.75
CA PHE A 63 6.66 -4.98 -9.65
C PHE A 63 7.17 -3.99 -8.58
N LEU A 64 8.40 -4.14 -8.09
CA LEU A 64 8.97 -3.22 -7.10
C LEU A 64 9.02 -1.77 -7.62
N LYS A 65 9.37 -1.56 -8.89
CA LYS A 65 9.34 -0.22 -9.51
C LYS A 65 7.95 0.41 -9.41
N ARG A 66 6.89 -0.37 -9.70
CA ARG A 66 5.50 0.10 -9.59
C ARG A 66 5.09 0.34 -8.16
N PHE A 67 5.56 -0.49 -7.23
CA PHE A 67 5.34 -0.28 -5.80
C PHE A 67 5.92 1.06 -5.31
N PHE A 68 7.15 1.39 -5.70
CA PHE A 68 7.74 2.69 -5.38
C PHE A 68 6.98 3.84 -6.05
N ILE A 69 6.64 3.73 -7.34
CA ILE A 69 5.82 4.74 -8.05
C ILE A 69 4.48 4.97 -7.33
N SER A 70 3.78 3.90 -6.96
CA SER A 70 2.52 3.98 -6.22
C SER A 70 2.69 4.61 -4.85
N THR A 71 3.78 4.30 -4.15
CA THR A 71 4.10 4.93 -2.86
C THR A 71 4.31 6.43 -3.04
N PHE A 72 5.10 6.86 -4.03
CA PHE A 72 5.30 8.29 -4.31
C PHE A 72 4.02 9.01 -4.72
N LEU A 73 3.19 8.40 -5.58
CA LEU A 73 1.91 9.00 -6.00
C LEU A 73 0.96 9.18 -4.82
N VAL A 74 0.73 8.14 -4.04
CA VAL A 74 -0.26 8.17 -2.94
C VAL A 74 0.27 8.95 -1.74
N SER A 75 1.51 8.70 -1.31
CA SER A 75 2.07 9.42 -0.17
C SER A 75 2.38 10.86 -0.52
N GLY A 76 2.91 11.15 -1.71
CA GLY A 76 3.19 12.51 -2.15
C GLY A 76 1.93 13.36 -2.26
N SER A 77 0.84 12.81 -2.80
CA SER A 77 -0.44 13.50 -2.84
C SER A 77 -1.03 13.75 -1.44
N LEU A 78 -0.88 12.80 -0.51
CA LEU A 78 -1.25 13.01 0.90
C LEU A 78 -0.41 14.11 1.58
N CYS A 79 0.90 14.17 1.31
CA CYS A 79 1.75 15.24 1.85
C CYS A 79 1.30 16.61 1.35
N ILE A 80 0.92 16.71 0.07
CA ILE A 80 0.40 17.96 -0.50
C ILE A 80 -0.92 18.34 0.19
N VAL A 81 -1.85 17.39 0.37
CA VAL A 81 -3.09 17.63 1.12
C VAL A 81 -2.78 18.13 2.54
N ALA A 82 -1.81 17.53 3.22
CA ALA A 82 -1.45 17.88 4.59
C ALA A 82 -0.91 19.31 4.77
N VAL A 83 -0.24 19.87 3.75
CA VAL A 83 0.26 21.26 3.78
C VAL A 83 -0.68 22.26 3.10
N THR A 84 -1.72 21.78 2.42
CA THR A 84 -2.64 22.66 1.69
C THR A 84 -3.59 23.34 2.69
N PRO A 85 -3.71 24.67 2.66
CA PRO A 85 -4.60 25.37 3.59
C PRO A 85 -6.05 24.94 3.41
N GLU A 86 -6.80 24.86 4.51
CA GLU A 86 -8.23 24.52 4.48
C GLU A 86 -9.10 25.67 3.94
N ALA A 87 -8.53 26.88 3.83
CA ALA A 87 -9.21 28.03 3.28
C ALA A 87 -9.74 27.75 1.87
N LYS A 88 -11.02 28.11 1.63
CA LYS A 88 -11.69 28.02 0.33
C LYS A 88 -11.74 26.59 -0.25
N ASN A 89 -11.84 25.56 0.60
CA ASN A 89 -11.92 24.15 0.19
C ASN A 89 -10.69 23.65 -0.59
N ALA A 90 -9.54 24.34 -0.54
CA ALA A 90 -8.35 23.96 -1.29
C ALA A 90 -7.82 22.57 -0.87
N SER A 91 -7.85 22.24 0.43
CA SER A 91 -7.49 20.92 0.93
C SER A 91 -8.44 19.81 0.42
N ALA A 92 -9.76 20.06 0.41
CA ALA A 92 -10.73 19.14 -0.17
C ALA A 92 -10.53 18.97 -1.69
N GLY A 93 -10.18 20.06 -2.39
CA GLY A 93 -9.80 20.03 -3.80
C GLY A 93 -8.54 19.20 -4.04
N ALA A 94 -7.48 19.39 -3.26
CA ALA A 94 -6.26 18.59 -3.34
C ALA A 94 -6.56 17.10 -3.08
N PHE A 95 -7.44 16.80 -2.13
CA PHE A 95 -7.84 15.42 -1.87
C PHE A 95 -8.58 14.81 -3.08
N LEU A 96 -9.58 15.52 -3.62
CA LEU A 96 -10.42 15.03 -4.72
C LEU A 96 -9.66 14.93 -6.05
N PHE A 97 -8.82 15.91 -6.37
CA PHE A 97 -8.18 16.03 -7.68
C PHE A 97 -6.75 15.50 -7.73
N LEU A 98 -6.11 15.28 -6.59
CA LEU A 98 -4.74 14.74 -6.53
C LEU A 98 -4.68 13.37 -5.87
N PHE A 99 -5.19 13.26 -4.63
CA PHE A 99 -5.10 12.02 -3.87
C PHE A 99 -5.97 10.90 -4.46
N ILE A 100 -7.25 11.17 -4.75
CA ILE A 100 -8.15 10.13 -5.28
C ILE A 100 -7.64 9.57 -6.62
N PRO A 101 -7.27 10.38 -7.64
CA PRO A 101 -6.69 9.86 -8.88
C PRO A 101 -5.40 9.07 -8.65
N SER A 102 -4.51 9.56 -7.77
CA SER A 102 -3.27 8.87 -7.41
C SER A 102 -3.51 7.50 -6.79
N LEU A 103 -4.55 7.40 -5.95
CA LEU A 103 -4.99 6.14 -5.35
C LEU A 103 -5.52 5.17 -6.41
N PHE A 104 -6.38 5.62 -7.33
CA PHE A 104 -6.90 4.78 -8.43
C PHE A 104 -5.79 4.24 -9.33
N ILE A 105 -4.86 5.10 -9.75
CA ILE A 105 -3.71 4.70 -10.56
C ILE A 105 -2.88 3.65 -9.80
N SER A 106 -2.64 3.88 -8.52
CA SER A 106 -1.84 2.97 -7.69
C SER A 106 -2.52 1.63 -7.45
N ILE A 107 -3.84 1.62 -7.24
CA ILE A 107 -4.62 0.38 -7.16
C ILE A 107 -4.49 -0.41 -8.47
N TYR A 108 -4.60 0.25 -9.62
CA TYR A 108 -4.44 -0.42 -10.90
C TYR A 108 -3.02 -1.03 -11.05
N LEU A 109 -1.98 -0.25 -10.72
CA LEU A 109 -0.59 -0.70 -10.81
C LEU A 109 -0.30 -1.88 -9.89
N LEU A 110 -0.81 -1.87 -8.66
CA LEU A 110 -0.51 -2.86 -7.62
C LEU A 110 -1.40 -4.10 -7.63
N TYR A 111 -2.59 -4.03 -8.22
CA TYR A 111 -3.56 -5.14 -8.15
C TYR A 111 -4.08 -5.65 -9.49
N LYS A 112 -4.11 -4.81 -10.54
CA LYS A 112 -4.67 -5.19 -11.86
C LYS A 112 -3.63 -5.34 -12.96
N SER A 113 -2.45 -4.75 -12.79
CA SER A 113 -1.40 -4.81 -13.81
C SER A 113 -0.82 -6.22 -14.01
N LYS A 114 -0.23 -6.51 -15.18
CA LYS A 114 0.35 -7.83 -15.50
C LYS A 114 1.33 -8.35 -14.40
N PRO A 115 2.36 -7.58 -14.00
CA PRO A 115 3.17 -7.85 -12.81
C PRO A 115 2.41 -8.13 -11.52
N ALA A 116 1.38 -7.33 -11.20
CA ALA A 116 0.57 -7.55 -10.00
C ALA A 116 -0.14 -8.91 -10.02
N LEU A 117 -0.73 -9.27 -11.15
CA LEU A 117 -1.38 -10.58 -11.33
C LEU A 117 -0.37 -11.73 -11.20
N LYS A 118 0.85 -11.57 -11.73
CA LYS A 118 1.94 -12.55 -11.56
C LYS A 118 2.36 -12.70 -10.10
N VAL A 119 2.57 -11.59 -9.38
CA VAL A 119 2.87 -11.61 -7.93
C VAL A 119 1.76 -12.32 -7.18
N LYS A 120 0.49 -11.99 -7.43
CA LYS A 120 -0.65 -12.62 -6.78
C LYS A 120 -0.69 -14.13 -7.02
N ALA A 121 -0.42 -14.57 -8.25
CA ALA A 121 -0.36 -15.99 -8.58
C ALA A 121 0.77 -16.73 -7.83
N LEU A 122 1.98 -16.15 -7.82
CA LEU A 122 3.13 -16.72 -7.11
C LEU A 122 2.92 -16.74 -5.60
N TYR A 123 2.37 -15.65 -5.04
CA TYR A 123 2.01 -15.55 -3.63
C TYR A 123 1.02 -16.65 -3.22
N LYS A 124 -0.03 -16.86 -4.02
CA LYS A 124 -0.99 -17.96 -3.76
C LYS A 124 -0.33 -19.34 -3.86
N ARG A 125 0.62 -19.53 -4.78
CA ARG A 125 1.34 -20.82 -4.90
C ARG A 125 2.23 -21.08 -3.68
N ALA A 126 2.98 -20.09 -3.24
CA ALA A 126 3.91 -20.21 -2.12
C ALA A 126 3.22 -20.51 -0.78
N TYR A 127 1.98 -20.04 -0.59
CA TYR A 127 1.25 -20.18 0.67
C TYR A 127 -0.02 -21.05 0.57
N LYS A 128 -0.24 -21.72 -0.57
CA LYS A 128 -1.22 -22.80 -0.63
C LYS A 128 -0.63 -24.00 0.14
N PRO A 129 -1.39 -24.63 1.05
CA PRO A 129 -0.97 -25.90 1.60
C PRO A 129 -0.82 -26.88 0.43
N LEU A 130 0.32 -27.56 0.32
CA LEU A 130 0.42 -28.81 -0.43
C LEU A 130 -0.76 -29.66 0.04
N LYS A 131 -1.63 -30.09 -0.89
CA LYS A 131 -2.51 -31.21 -0.57
C LYS A 131 -1.58 -32.30 -0.07
N GLN A 132 -1.70 -32.67 1.21
CA GLN A 132 -1.21 -33.96 1.63
C GLN A 132 -2.04 -34.95 0.83
N ASP A 133 -1.43 -35.52 -0.22
CA ASP A 133 -1.94 -36.74 -0.81
C ASP A 133 -2.00 -37.75 0.34
N LYS A 134 -3.23 -38.07 0.73
CA LYS A 134 -3.56 -39.22 1.57
C LYS A 134 -3.99 -40.34 0.64
#